data_AF-A0A662LUV1-F1
#
_entry.id   AF-A0A662LUV1-F1
#
_cell.length_a   1.000
_cell.length_b   1.000
_cell.length_c   1.000
_cell.angle_alpha   90.00
_cell.angle_beta   90.00
_cell.angle_gamma   90.00
#
_symmetry.space_group_name_H-M   'P 1'
#
loop_
_entity.id
_entity.type
_entity.pdbx_description
1 polymer ?
#
loop_
_entity_poly.entity_id
_entity_poly.type
_entity_poly.pdbx_seq_one_letter_code
_entity_poly.pdbx_strand_id
1 'polypeptide(L)'
;MMKLKYFSVYSDFKTSFIAKSFFLFSGIFLVIVLLVKLINFFFNGVTSGVIGFFVSLADSSFLDISLAMIILFAGLGAIALFFHQQFKKLASIADEIEKLDSIED
;
A
#
# COMPACT_ATOMS: atom_id res chain seq x y z
N MET A 1 -9.27 26.75 30.01
CA MET A 1 -8.02 25.98 29.76
C MET A 1 -8.14 25.35 28.38
N MET A 2 -7.29 25.73 27.42
CA MET A 2 -7.26 25.11 26.09
C MET A 2 -6.71 23.69 26.25
N LYS A 3 -7.57 22.67 26.28
CA LYS A 3 -7.16 21.27 26.32
C LYS A 3 -6.43 20.99 24.99
N LEU A 4 -5.13 20.69 25.08
CA LEU A 4 -4.30 20.32 23.96
C LEU A 4 -4.87 19.03 23.32
N LYS A 5 -5.32 19.12 22.06
CA LYS A 5 -5.62 17.97 21.21
C LYS A 5 -4.32 17.20 20.95
N TYR A 6 -3.96 16.28 21.85
CA TYR A 6 -2.75 15.46 21.71
C TYR A 6 -2.87 14.31 20.70
N PHE A 7 -4.09 14.00 20.23
CA PHE A 7 -4.30 13.15 19.05
C PHE A 7 -4.73 14.01 17.87
N SER A 8 -3.73 14.55 17.18
CA SER A 8 -3.97 15.33 15.97
C SER A 8 -4.34 14.40 14.81
N VAL A 9 -5.58 14.50 14.35
CA VAL A 9 -6.14 13.90 13.12
C VAL A 9 -5.27 14.13 11.88
N TYR A 10 -4.36 15.12 11.91
CA TYR A 10 -3.38 15.35 10.85
C TYR A 10 -2.31 14.25 10.71
N SER A 11 -2.02 13.46 11.75
CA SER A 11 -1.13 12.29 11.60
C SER A 11 -1.83 11.15 10.84
N ASP A 12 -3.15 11.02 11.00
CA ASP A 12 -3.98 9.99 10.38
C ASP A 12 -4.11 10.13 8.85
N PHE A 13 -4.07 11.36 8.35
CA PHE A 13 -4.08 11.62 6.90
C PHE A 13 -2.81 11.08 6.22
N LYS A 14 -1.67 11.15 6.91
CA LYS A 14 -0.40 10.59 6.42
C LYS A 14 -0.47 9.07 6.39
N THR A 15 -1.02 8.43 7.42
CA THR A 15 -1.15 6.96 7.50
C THR A 15 -2.04 6.41 6.38
N SER A 16 -3.17 7.07 6.12
CA SER A 16 -4.07 6.70 5.00
C SER A 16 -3.40 6.87 3.63
N PHE A 17 -2.67 7.97 3.44
CA PHE A 17 -1.93 8.24 2.21
C PHE A 17 -0.79 7.23 1.98
N ILE A 18 -0.06 6.89 3.03
CA ILE A 18 1.01 5.87 3.00
C ILE A 18 0.43 4.51 2.64
N ALA A 19 -0.68 4.10 3.28
CA ALA A 19 -1.30 2.82 2.98
C ALA A 19 -1.80 2.74 1.53
N LYS A 20 -2.46 3.79 1.02
CA LYS A 20 -2.86 3.89 -0.38
C LYS A 20 -1.67 3.83 -1.34
N SER A 21 -0.57 4.48 -0.98
CA SER A 21 0.67 4.44 -1.77
C SER A 21 1.24 3.03 -1.85
N PHE A 22 1.27 2.29 -0.74
CA PHE A 22 1.72 0.88 -0.73
C PHE A 22 0.87 -0.01 -1.64
N PHE A 23 -0.45 0.13 -1.61
CA PHE A 23 -1.33 -0.60 -2.53
C PHE A 23 -1.11 -0.19 -4.00
N LEU A 24 -0.88 1.10 -4.26
CA LEU A 24 -0.59 1.60 -5.60
C LEU A 24 0.72 1.03 -6.14
N PHE A 25 1.80 1.02 -5.35
CA PHE A 25 3.06 0.39 -5.75
C PHE A 25 2.89 -1.11 -5.98
N SER A 26 2.18 -1.80 -5.09
CA SER A 26 1.84 -3.23 -5.27
C SER A 26 1.12 -3.47 -6.60
N GLY A 27 0.16 -2.62 -6.96
CA GLY A 27 -0.57 -2.70 -8.23
C GLY A 27 0.33 -2.46 -9.44
N ILE A 28 1.21 -1.44 -9.38
CA ILE A 28 2.17 -1.14 -10.45
C ILE A 28 3.12 -2.33 -10.68
N PHE A 29 3.70 -2.88 -9.61
CA PHE A 29 4.57 -4.06 -9.72
C PHE A 29 3.85 -5.25 -10.34
N LEU A 30 2.57 -5.46 -9.99
CA LEU A 30 1.76 -6.53 -10.55
C LEU A 30 1.53 -6.34 -12.06
N VAL A 31 1.26 -5.11 -12.50
CA VAL A 31 1.13 -4.77 -13.93
C VAL A 31 2.44 -5.02 -14.66
N ILE A 32 3.58 -4.64 -14.09
CA ILE A 32 4.90 -4.87 -14.69
C ILE A 32 5.16 -6.37 -14.85
N VAL A 33 4.91 -7.18 -13.81
CA VAL A 33 5.06 -8.64 -13.85
C VAL A 33 4.17 -9.26 -14.94
N LEU A 34 2.92 -8.80 -15.06
CA LEU A 34 2.01 -9.26 -16.10
C LEU A 34 2.51 -8.91 -17.50
N LEU A 35 2.98 -7.68 -17.72
CA LEU A 35 3.52 -7.26 -19.01
C LEU A 35 4.75 -8.08 -19.40
N VAL A 36 5.67 -8.32 -18.46
CA VAL A 36 6.86 -9.14 -18.70
C VAL A 36 6.48 -10.58 -19.07
N LYS A 37 5.53 -11.19 -18.35
CA LYS A 37 5.00 -12.53 -18.70
C LYS A 37 4.28 -12.53 -20.04
N LEU A 38 3.53 -11.49 -20.36
CA LEU A 38 2.81 -11.36 -21.63
C LEU A 38 3.79 -11.27 -22.81
N ILE A 39 4.86 -10.48 -22.66
CA ILE A 39 5.93 -10.39 -23.65
C ILE A 39 6.60 -11.75 -23.84
N ASN A 40 6.91 -12.45 -22.74
CA ASN A 40 7.47 -13.80 -22.84
C ASN A 40 6.52 -14.76 -23.58
N PHE A 41 5.22 -14.73 -23.27
CA PHE A 41 4.23 -15.58 -23.93
C PHE A 41 4.14 -15.34 -25.45
N PHE A 42 4.15 -14.08 -25.89
CA PHE A 42 4.01 -13.75 -27.32
C PHE A 42 5.32 -13.89 -28.12
N PHE A 43 6.47 -13.67 -27.49
CA PHE A 43 7.77 -13.58 -28.17
C PHE A 43 8.76 -14.65 -27.70
N ASN A 44 8.26 -15.76 -27.14
CA ASN A 44 9.10 -16.86 -26.68
C ASN A 44 10.02 -17.35 -27.81
N GLY A 45 11.33 -17.38 -27.55
CA GLY A 45 12.36 -17.74 -28.54
C GLY A 45 13.06 -16.55 -29.23
N VAL A 46 12.61 -15.31 -29.02
CA VAL A 46 13.36 -14.12 -29.44
C VAL A 46 14.44 -13.82 -28.39
N THR A 47 15.71 -14.00 -28.75
CA THR A 47 16.85 -13.84 -27.82
C THR A 47 17.65 -12.56 -28.02
N SER A 48 17.34 -11.77 -29.04
CA SER A 48 18.09 -10.56 -29.40
C SER A 48 17.28 -9.27 -29.23
N GLY A 49 17.98 -8.18 -28.93
CA GLY A 49 17.39 -6.85 -28.76
C GLY A 49 16.59 -6.67 -27.47
N VAL A 50 15.80 -5.59 -27.42
CA VAL A 50 15.04 -5.18 -26.22
C VAL A 50 14.00 -6.24 -25.83
N ILE A 51 13.41 -6.93 -26.80
CA ILE A 51 12.43 -8.01 -26.55
C ILE A 51 13.11 -9.21 -25.89
N GLY A 52 14.30 -9.60 -26.35
CA GLY A 52 15.08 -10.68 -25.74
C GLY A 52 15.48 -10.39 -24.29
N PHE A 53 15.73 -9.11 -23.95
CA PHE A 53 15.94 -8.71 -22.56
C PHE A 53 14.72 -9.01 -21.67
N PHE A 54 13.50 -8.66 -22.11
CA PHE A 54 12.28 -8.92 -21.34
C PHE A 54 11.95 -10.42 -21.24
N VAL A 55 12.20 -11.19 -22.30
CA VAL A 55 12.09 -12.65 -22.29
C VAL A 55 13.08 -13.25 -21.27
N SER A 56 14.34 -12.82 -21.30
CA SER A 56 15.34 -13.25 -20.31
C SER A 56 14.98 -12.81 -18.88
N LEU A 57 14.33 -11.66 -18.72
CA LEU A 57 13.87 -11.19 -17.41
C LEU A 57 12.77 -12.08 -16.85
N ALA A 58 11.87 -12.57 -17.70
CA ALA A 58 10.78 -13.47 -17.32
C ALA A 58 11.27 -14.83 -16.82
N ASP A 59 12.35 -15.35 -17.41
CA ASP A 59 12.93 -16.65 -17.01
C ASP A 59 13.93 -16.52 -15.84
N SER A 60 14.17 -15.30 -15.35
CA SER A 60 15.06 -15.02 -14.25
C SER A 60 14.34 -14.93 -12.89
N SER A 61 15.11 -14.93 -11.81
CA SER A 61 14.62 -14.69 -10.44
C SER A 61 13.98 -13.31 -10.23
N PHE A 62 14.03 -12.42 -11.22
CA PHE A 62 13.38 -11.11 -11.16
C PHE A 62 11.87 -11.22 -10.93
N LEU A 63 11.19 -12.19 -11.56
CA LEU A 63 9.76 -12.38 -11.35
C LEU A 63 9.44 -12.80 -9.92
N ASP A 64 10.22 -13.73 -9.36
CA ASP A 64 10.02 -14.21 -7.99
C ASP A 64 10.26 -13.10 -6.96
N ILE A 65 11.32 -12.31 -7.15
CA ILE A 65 11.63 -11.14 -6.30
C ILE A 65 10.51 -10.10 -6.42
N SER A 66 10.06 -9.80 -7.63
CA SER A 66 8.98 -8.82 -7.85
C SER A 66 7.68 -9.28 -7.19
N LEU A 67 7.38 -10.58 -7.24
CA LEU A 67 6.19 -11.15 -6.62
C LEU A 67 6.27 -11.13 -5.09
N ALA A 68 7.44 -11.42 -4.52
CA ALA A 68 7.68 -11.25 -3.09
C ALA A 68 7.49 -9.79 -2.64
N MET A 69 7.98 -8.82 -3.42
CA MET A 69 7.80 -7.39 -3.14
C MET A 69 6.33 -6.96 -3.18
N ILE A 70 5.54 -7.47 -4.13
CA ILE A 70 4.08 -7.25 -4.20
C ILE A 70 3.42 -7.70 -2.90
N ILE A 71 3.73 -8.91 -2.44
CA ILE A 71 3.15 -9.46 -1.20
C ILE A 71 3.52 -8.60 0.00
N LEU A 72 4.80 -8.19 0.11
CA LEU A 72 5.26 -7.34 1.20
C LEU A 72 4.56 -5.98 1.21
N PHE A 73 4.45 -5.32 0.06
CA PHE A 73 3.77 -4.02 -0.02
C PHE A 73 2.28 -4.13 0.24
N ALA A 74 1.60 -5.15 -0.27
CA ALA A 74 0.19 -5.40 0.04
C ALA A 74 -0.02 -5.67 1.53
N GLY A 75 0.85 -6.47 2.15
CA GLY A 75 0.82 -6.76 3.59
C GLY A 75 1.04 -5.50 4.44
N LEU A 76 2.07 -4.71 4.14
CA LEU A 76 2.34 -3.45 4.82
C LEU A 76 1.20 -2.44 4.65
N GLY A 77 0.63 -2.34 3.44
CA GLY A 77 -0.55 -1.52 3.17
C GLY A 77 -1.76 -1.94 4.01
N ALA A 78 -2.02 -3.25 4.10
CA ALA A 78 -3.13 -3.79 4.90
C ALA A 78 -2.94 -3.53 6.40
N ILE A 79 -1.73 -3.71 6.93
CA ILE A 79 -1.40 -3.42 8.32
C ILE A 79 -1.57 -1.93 8.61
N ALA A 80 -1.08 -1.05 7.74
CA ALA A 80 -1.23 0.40 7.89
C ALA A 80 -2.71 0.83 7.85
N LEU A 81 -3.53 0.24 6.95
CA LEU A 81 -4.97 0.48 6.92
C LEU A 81 -5.66 0.00 8.21
N PHE A 82 -5.28 -1.17 8.73
CA PHE A 82 -5.83 -1.68 9.97
C PHE A 82 -5.58 -0.72 11.13
N PHE A 83 -4.33 -0.28 11.32
CA PHE A 83 -4.00 0.69 12.36
C PHE A 83 -4.76 2.01 12.18
N HIS A 84 -4.84 2.53 10.96
CA HIS A 84 -5.60 3.75 10.68
C HIS A 84 -7.08 3.62 11.08
N GLN A 85 -7.72 2.48 10.81
CA GLN A 85 -9.10 2.24 11.23
C GLN A 85 -9.25 2.19 12.76
N GLN A 86 -8.30 1.55 13.46
CA GLN A 86 -8.32 1.48 14.92
C GLN A 86 -8.13 2.87 15.55
N PHE A 87 -7.18 3.65 15.06
CA PHE A 87 -6.97 5.02 15.53
C PHE A 87 -8.16 5.94 15.24
N LYS A 88 -8.75 5.83 14.04
CA LYS A 88 -9.97 6.57 13.72
C LYS A 88 -11.12 6.24 14.67
N LYS A 89 -11.28 4.97 15.03
CA LYS A 89 -12.33 4.55 15.97
C LYS A 89 -12.07 5.09 17.38
N LEU A 90 -10.83 5.03 17.85
CA LEU A 90 -10.43 5.60 19.15
C LEU A 90 -10.64 7.12 19.20
N ALA A 91 -10.29 7.82 18.14
CA ALA A 91 -10.51 9.26 18.02
C ALA A 91 -12.01 9.61 18.08
N SER A 92 -12.86 8.84 17.36
CA SER A 92 -14.31 9.03 17.40
C SER A 92 -14.89 8.86 18.80
N ILE A 93 -14.43 7.83 19.54
CA ILE A 93 -14.88 7.58 20.91
C ILE A 93 -14.45 8.72 21.84
N ALA A 94 -13.21 9.22 21.70
CA ALA A 94 -12.74 10.35 22.48
C ALA A 94 -13.53 11.63 22.20
N ASP A 95 -13.84 11.92 20.93
CA ASP A 95 -14.66 13.05 20.52
C ASP A 95 -16.11 12.94 21.05
N GLU A 96 -16.68 11.73 21.12
CA GLU A 96 -18.02 11.49 21.70
C GLU A 96 -18.04 11.74 23.21
N ILE A 97 -17.02 11.26 23.94
CA ILE A 97 -16.90 11.49 25.39
C ILE A 97 -16.73 12.98 25.69
N GLU A 98 -15.86 13.69 24.95
CA GLU A 98 -15.64 15.12 25.15
C GLU A 98 -16.91 15.96 24.91
N LYS A 99 -17.77 15.53 23.98
CA LYS A 99 -19.06 16.17 23.73
C LYS A 99 -20.08 15.91 24.83
N LEU A 100 -20.12 14.69 25.38
CA LEU A 100 -21.03 14.36 26.50
C LEU A 100 -20.67 15.17 27.75
N ASP A 101 -19.38 15.26 28.10
CA ASP A 101 -18.90 16.10 29.21
C ASP A 101 -19.28 17.58 29.03
N SER A 102 -19.28 18.09 27.80
CA SER A 102 -19.62 19.49 27.51
C SER A 102 -21.13 19.83 27.56
N ILE A 103 -22.00 18.82 27.64
CA ILE A 103 -23.47 19.00 27.71
C ILE A 103 -23.96 18.91 29.16
N GLU A 104 -23.20 18.30 30.07
CA GLU A 104 -23.53 18.17 31.49
C GLU A 104 -23.04 19.36 32.36
N ASP A 105 -22.17 20.23 31.82
CA ASP A 105 -21.79 21.54 32.39
C ASP A 105 -22.66 22.70 31.87
#